data_AF-A0A7J6NA19-F1
#
_entry.id   AF-A0A7J6NA19-F1
#
_cell.length_a   1.000
_cell.length_b   1.000
_cell.length_c   1.000
_cell.angle_alpha   90.00
_cell.angle_beta   90.00
_cell.angle_gamma   90.00
#
_symmetry.space_group_name_H-M   'P 1'
#
loop_
_entity.id
_entity.type
_entity.pdbx_description
1 polymer ?
#
loop_
_entity_poly.entity_id
_entity_poly.type
_entity_poly.pdbx_seq_one_letter_code
_entity_poly.pdbx_strand_id
1 'polypeptide(L)'
;MSVVTIIPIPPTCHGVAEQSLIRFSPSLQLERGGSREYFQEHGYIEVGPGVKYFFMFIKSYFFPESDPTVIWQQGEPGLSGLTSFLATNGPCTLNTSTGTTTFRNSLNWNQAFNVLWIDEPAGVGFSTGTTVTDAPTRAAYMRNFTINFFKKFPQYNHRVYFFGSSQAGLVIPKVAKSIYEYNEGKSKRKKIDLVGIALFNALVSMRMQYASLPKMAYDSPPAPRRITEEQYQKMNLEALKCVNFATLCNQGQAKADCDRAYEACQDSTVYSLPKEVSINMYDLREVCQNQQPDYCRPYAQVETFLNRAD
;
A
#
# COMPACT_ATOMS: atom_id res chain seq x y z
N MET A 1 10.72 -11.10 -25.67
CA MET A 1 10.62 -9.62 -25.65
C MET A 1 9.19 -9.27 -25.23
N SER A 2 8.97 -8.87 -23.98
CA SER A 2 7.66 -8.37 -23.55
C SER A 2 7.53 -6.95 -24.07
N VAL A 3 6.58 -6.73 -24.99
CA VAL A 3 6.24 -5.42 -25.53
C VAL A 3 5.66 -4.59 -24.39
N VAL A 4 6.40 -3.58 -23.94
CA VAL A 4 5.89 -2.53 -23.06
C VAL A 4 5.23 -1.51 -23.97
N THR A 5 3.92 -1.34 -23.86
CA THR A 5 3.18 -0.35 -24.64
C THR A 5 3.40 1.02 -24.00
N ILE A 6 4.13 1.90 -24.69
CA ILE A 6 4.36 3.29 -24.28
C ILE A 6 3.20 4.11 -24.85
N ILE A 7 2.32 4.63 -23.98
CA ILE A 7 1.26 5.56 -24.40
C ILE A 7 1.44 6.88 -23.62
N PRO A 8 1.85 7.98 -24.27
CA PRO A 8 1.85 9.30 -23.65
C PRO A 8 0.41 9.82 -23.54
N ILE A 9 -0.09 10.08 -22.32
CA ILE A 9 -1.46 10.54 -22.05
C ILE A 9 -1.47 11.65 -20.98
N PRO A 10 -2.00 12.85 -21.25
CA PRO A 10 -2.10 13.98 -20.29
C PRO A 10 -3.22 13.78 -19.25
N PRO A 11 -3.18 14.36 -18.03
CA PRO A 11 -4.23 14.21 -17.03
C PRO A 11 -5.41 15.18 -17.17
N THR A 12 -6.57 14.64 -17.53
CA THR A 12 -7.85 15.12 -16.99
C THR A 12 -8.55 13.94 -16.31
N CYS A 13 -8.66 13.95 -14.99
CA CYS A 13 -9.46 12.96 -14.28
C CYS A 13 -10.93 13.22 -14.63
N HIS A 14 -11.52 12.54 -15.64
CA HIS A 14 -12.96 12.58 -16.00
C HIS A 14 -13.41 11.29 -16.71
N GLY A 15 -14.68 10.89 -16.54
CA GLY A 15 -15.31 9.78 -17.27
C GLY A 15 -16.19 10.24 -18.44
N VAL A 16 -16.16 9.48 -19.55
CA VAL A 16 -17.26 8.96 -20.39
C VAL A 16 -16.75 8.63 -21.82
N ALA A 17 -17.14 7.43 -22.28
CA ALA A 17 -17.35 6.90 -23.64
C ALA A 17 -16.33 7.09 -24.79
N GLU A 18 -15.91 5.90 -25.27
CA GLU A 18 -15.74 5.43 -26.66
C GLU A 18 -14.34 4.99 -27.14
N GLN A 19 -14.28 3.66 -27.29
CA GLN A 19 -13.60 2.81 -28.27
C GLN A 19 -12.08 2.65 -28.31
N SER A 20 -11.73 1.41 -27.93
CA SER A 20 -10.69 0.54 -28.47
C SER A 20 -9.23 0.80 -28.07
N LEU A 21 -8.77 0.00 -27.11
CA LEU A 21 -7.74 -1.06 -27.26
C LEU A 21 -7.16 -1.34 -25.88
N ILE A 22 -7.53 -2.51 -25.32
CA ILE A 22 -7.11 -3.09 -24.03
C ILE A 22 -6.65 -2.03 -23.03
N ARG A 23 -7.63 -1.30 -22.51
CA ARG A 23 -7.47 -0.22 -21.54
C ARG A 23 -7.89 -0.76 -20.17
N PHE A 24 -7.30 -0.24 -19.09
CA PHE A 24 -8.11 -0.04 -17.90
C PHE A 24 -9.32 0.80 -18.31
N SER A 25 -10.51 0.49 -17.79
CA SER A 25 -11.72 1.31 -17.80
C SER A 25 -11.58 2.72 -18.38
N PRO A 26 -12.34 3.13 -19.42
CA PRO A 26 -12.56 4.47 -19.90
C PRO A 26 -12.87 5.51 -18.86
N SER A 27 -13.12 5.15 -17.60
CA SER A 27 -13.12 6.12 -16.51
C SER A 27 -11.76 6.51 -15.95
N LEU A 28 -10.70 5.78 -16.29
CA LEU A 28 -9.31 6.19 -16.07
C LEU A 28 -8.67 6.59 -17.40
N GLN A 29 -9.44 7.25 -18.26
CA GLN A 29 -8.90 7.99 -19.38
C GLN A 29 -8.67 9.43 -18.96
N LEU A 30 -7.52 9.92 -19.39
CA LEU A 30 -7.09 11.25 -19.10
C LEU A 30 -6.92 12.00 -20.45
N GLU A 31 -7.64 13.10 -20.64
CA GLU A 31 -7.70 13.86 -21.90
C GLU A 31 -6.91 15.19 -21.86
N ARG A 32 -6.72 15.79 -23.05
CA ARG A 32 -5.84 16.93 -23.33
C ARG A 32 -6.37 18.28 -22.83
N GLY A 33 -5.54 18.97 -22.03
CA GLY A 33 -5.63 20.41 -21.82
C GLY A 33 -4.27 21.04 -21.45
N GLY A 34 -3.65 21.77 -22.38
CA GLY A 34 -2.68 22.87 -22.14
C GLY A 34 -1.39 22.63 -21.32
N SER A 35 -0.29 22.34 -22.01
CA SER A 35 1.12 22.64 -21.66
C SER A 35 1.75 22.09 -20.36
N ARG A 36 1.79 20.77 -20.20
CA ARG A 36 2.90 19.90 -19.69
C ARG A 36 2.28 18.57 -19.26
N GLU A 37 2.47 17.54 -20.08
CA GLU A 37 1.83 16.23 -19.97
C GLU A 37 2.40 15.44 -18.78
N TYR A 38 1.55 14.79 -17.99
CA TYR A 38 2.01 13.80 -17.02
C TYR A 38 2.27 12.49 -17.75
N PHE A 39 3.39 11.85 -17.48
CA PHE A 39 3.68 10.56 -18.08
C PHE A 39 3.19 9.44 -17.17
N GLN A 40 2.48 8.49 -17.75
CA GLN A 40 1.98 7.29 -17.11
C GLN A 40 2.50 6.05 -17.82
N GLU A 41 3.00 5.09 -17.06
CA GLU A 41 3.31 3.75 -17.52
C GLU A 41 2.70 2.73 -16.56
N HIS A 42 2.34 1.58 -17.08
CA HIS A 42 1.89 0.47 -16.27
C HIS A 42 2.32 -0.84 -16.92
N GLY A 43 2.31 -1.90 -16.14
CA GLY A 43 2.60 -3.23 -16.67
C GLY A 43 3.17 -4.13 -15.60
N TYR A 44 3.96 -5.11 -16.05
CA TYR A 44 4.39 -6.23 -15.22
C TYR A 44 5.90 -6.33 -15.12
N ILE A 45 6.38 -6.60 -13.91
CA ILE A 45 7.76 -6.99 -13.64
C ILE A 45 7.75 -8.39 -13.03
N GLU A 46 8.54 -9.28 -13.61
CA GLU A 46 8.77 -10.61 -13.05
C GLU A 46 9.68 -10.51 -11.82
N VAL A 47 9.23 -11.10 -10.70
CA VAL A 47 9.90 -11.02 -9.40
C VAL A 47 10.38 -12.37 -8.88
N GLY A 48 9.84 -13.45 -9.44
CA GLY A 48 10.18 -14.84 -9.16
C GLY A 48 9.61 -15.77 -10.24
N PRO A 49 9.92 -17.08 -10.19
CA PRO A 49 9.45 -18.03 -11.20
C PRO A 49 7.93 -18.04 -11.33
N GLY A 50 7.41 -17.55 -12.47
CA GLY A 50 5.97 -17.43 -12.71
C GLY A 50 5.24 -16.36 -11.90
N VAL A 51 5.95 -15.53 -11.14
CA VAL A 51 5.38 -14.47 -10.29
C VAL A 51 5.66 -13.10 -10.92
N LYS A 52 4.60 -12.33 -11.17
CA LYS A 52 4.67 -11.00 -11.78
C LYS A 52 3.91 -9.99 -10.94
N TYR A 53 4.58 -8.91 -10.57
CA TYR A 53 3.94 -7.77 -9.92
C TYR A 53 3.53 -6.74 -10.96
N PHE A 54 2.27 -6.30 -10.86
CA PHE A 54 1.74 -5.16 -11.58
C PHE A 54 2.22 -3.86 -10.93
N PHE A 55 2.49 -2.85 -11.76
CA PHE A 55 2.80 -1.51 -11.31
C PHE A 55 2.02 -0.47 -12.11
N MET A 56 1.71 0.64 -11.44
CA MET A 56 1.38 1.92 -12.05
C MET A 56 2.50 2.90 -11.73
N PHE A 57 3.05 3.55 -12.74
CA PHE A 57 4.14 4.51 -12.65
C PHE A 57 3.70 5.86 -13.18
N ILE A 58 3.82 6.90 -12.36
CA ILE A 58 3.62 8.28 -12.79
C ILE A 58 4.89 9.08 -12.54
N LYS A 59 5.37 9.77 -13.58
CA LYS A 59 6.53 10.66 -13.45
C LYS A 59 6.24 11.87 -12.59
N SER A 60 7.30 12.44 -12.00
CA SER A 60 7.20 13.75 -11.36
C SER A 60 6.75 14.80 -12.38
N TYR A 61 5.88 15.71 -11.92
CA TYR A 61 5.31 16.76 -12.75
C TYR A 61 6.33 17.85 -13.12
N PHE A 62 7.23 18.20 -12.20
CA PHE A 62 8.15 19.31 -12.42
C PHE A 62 9.46 18.86 -13.08
N PHE A 63 10.22 17.97 -12.44
CA PHE A 63 11.57 17.59 -12.89
C PHE A 63 11.80 16.08 -12.85
N PRO A 64 11.12 15.29 -13.71
CA PRO A 64 11.13 13.83 -13.63
C PRO A 64 12.51 13.16 -13.73
N GLU A 65 13.48 13.79 -14.40
CA GLU A 65 14.84 13.24 -14.53
C GLU A 65 15.73 13.53 -13.31
N SER A 66 15.39 14.52 -12.48
CA SER A 66 16.16 14.86 -11.26
C SER A 66 15.40 14.57 -9.98
N ASP A 67 14.07 14.49 -10.01
CA ASP A 67 13.26 14.27 -8.82
C ASP A 67 13.41 12.84 -8.30
N PRO A 68 13.28 12.62 -6.98
CA PRO A 68 13.45 11.30 -6.39
C PRO A 68 12.38 10.31 -6.84
N THR A 69 12.71 9.02 -6.76
CA THR A 69 11.75 7.95 -7.05
C THR A 69 11.21 7.32 -5.77
N VAL A 70 9.89 7.24 -5.65
CA VAL A 70 9.18 6.60 -4.55
C VAL A 70 8.54 5.31 -5.04
N ILE A 71 8.83 4.21 -4.34
CA ILE A 71 8.09 2.97 -4.47
C ILE A 71 7.10 2.89 -3.30
N TRP A 72 5.82 2.95 -3.62
CA TRP A 72 4.72 2.87 -2.67
C TRP A 72 4.26 1.41 -2.49
N GLN A 73 4.33 0.91 -1.26
CA GLN A 73 3.75 -0.36 -0.85
C GLN A 73 2.52 -0.14 0.02
N GLN A 74 1.39 -0.67 -0.45
CA GLN A 74 0.16 -0.70 0.33
C GLN A 74 0.24 -1.77 1.42
N GLY A 75 -0.25 -1.46 2.62
CA GLY A 75 -0.01 -2.29 3.79
C GLY A 75 -1.03 -3.38 4.10
N GLU A 76 -2.25 -3.34 3.59
CA GLU A 76 -3.22 -4.39 3.90
C GLU A 76 -2.99 -5.60 2.97
N PRO A 77 -2.89 -6.82 3.50
CA PRO A 77 -2.88 -8.02 2.67
C PRO A 77 -4.11 -8.03 1.78
N GLY A 78 -3.92 -8.20 0.47
CA GLY A 78 -5.04 -8.22 -0.47
C GLY A 78 -5.40 -6.86 -1.07
N LEU A 79 -4.88 -5.74 -0.55
CA LEU A 79 -5.26 -4.43 -1.05
C LEU A 79 -4.30 -3.93 -2.15
N SER A 80 -4.86 -3.67 -3.32
CA SER A 80 -4.12 -3.14 -4.47
C SER A 80 -3.44 -1.81 -4.14
N GLY A 81 -2.23 -1.62 -4.68
CA GLY A 81 -1.52 -0.34 -4.66
C GLY A 81 -2.31 0.77 -5.36
N LEU A 82 -3.17 0.41 -6.32
CA LEU A 82 -4.08 1.34 -6.99
C LEU A 82 -5.16 1.90 -6.08
N THR A 83 -5.41 1.26 -4.94
CA THR A 83 -6.27 1.83 -3.90
C THR A 83 -5.68 3.14 -3.39
N SER A 84 -4.37 3.16 -3.07
CA SER A 84 -3.72 4.40 -2.66
C SER A 84 -3.54 5.39 -3.80
N PHE A 85 -3.38 4.90 -5.03
CA PHE A 85 -3.42 5.76 -6.21
C PHE A 85 -4.74 6.53 -6.30
N LEU A 86 -5.89 5.85 -6.14
CA LEU A 86 -7.23 6.45 -6.28
C LEU A 86 -7.82 7.06 -5.01
N ALA A 87 -7.26 6.81 -3.83
CA ALA A 87 -7.87 7.25 -2.57
C ALA A 87 -6.93 8.03 -1.64
N THR A 88 -5.62 8.08 -1.94
CA THR A 88 -4.63 8.62 -1.00
C THR A 88 -3.72 9.65 -1.65
N ASN A 89 -2.80 9.21 -2.52
CA ASN A 89 -1.63 10.00 -2.91
C ASN A 89 -1.36 10.05 -4.43
N GLY A 90 -2.20 9.40 -5.24
CA GLY A 90 -2.11 9.51 -6.70
C GLY A 90 -2.71 10.80 -7.25
N PRO A 91 -2.52 11.05 -8.56
CA PRO A 91 -2.97 12.26 -9.26
C PRO A 91 -4.49 12.39 -9.39
N CYS A 92 -5.22 11.28 -9.29
CA CYS A 92 -6.68 11.25 -9.37
C CYS A 92 -7.26 10.59 -8.13
N THR A 93 -8.39 11.12 -7.66
CA THR A 93 -9.16 10.57 -6.55
C THR A 93 -10.51 10.07 -7.05
N LEU A 94 -10.92 8.88 -6.64
CA LEU A 94 -12.23 8.33 -6.96
C LEU A 94 -13.33 9.16 -6.29
N ASN A 95 -14.35 9.53 -7.08
CA ASN A 95 -15.57 10.08 -6.55
C ASN A 95 -16.41 8.95 -5.92
N THR A 96 -16.28 8.80 -4.61
CA THR A 96 -16.92 7.72 -3.84
C THR A 96 -18.45 7.80 -3.82
N SER A 97 -19.03 8.98 -4.08
CA SER A 97 -20.49 9.15 -4.17
C SER A 97 -21.06 8.54 -5.45
N THR A 98 -20.27 8.51 -6.53
CA THR A 98 -20.69 7.94 -7.82
C THR A 98 -20.08 6.57 -8.09
N GLY A 99 -18.89 6.29 -7.53
CA GLY A 99 -18.10 5.09 -7.80
C GLY A 99 -17.58 4.96 -9.23
N THR A 100 -17.87 5.93 -10.12
CA THR A 100 -17.67 5.79 -11.57
C THR A 100 -16.82 6.90 -12.19
N THR A 101 -16.55 7.97 -11.44
CA THR A 101 -15.79 9.13 -11.91
C THR A 101 -14.60 9.41 -11.00
N THR A 102 -13.59 10.08 -11.52
CA THR A 102 -12.43 10.55 -10.74
C THR A 102 -12.32 12.07 -10.83
N PHE A 103 -11.69 12.70 -9.84
CA PHE A 103 -11.35 14.12 -9.85
C PHE A 103 -9.87 14.32 -9.53
N ARG A 104 -9.31 15.47 -9.90
CA ARG A 104 -7.90 15.76 -9.70
C ARG A 104 -7.57 15.89 -8.21
N ASN A 105 -6.54 15.18 -7.76
CA ASN A 105 -5.94 15.38 -6.45
C ASN A 105 -4.93 16.53 -6.53
N SER A 106 -5.19 17.65 -5.86
CA SER A 106 -4.28 18.81 -5.82
C SER A 106 -3.05 18.58 -4.92
N LEU A 107 -3.05 17.53 -4.09
CA LEU A 107 -1.96 17.16 -3.17
C LEU A 107 -1.30 15.83 -3.56
N ASN A 108 -1.31 15.51 -4.86
CA ASN A 108 -0.71 14.28 -5.37
C ASN A 108 0.81 14.25 -5.18
N TRP A 109 1.34 13.08 -4.88
CA TRP A 109 2.77 12.92 -4.58
C TRP A 109 3.66 13.05 -5.80
N ASN A 110 3.10 12.81 -6.99
CA ASN A 110 3.84 13.00 -8.23
C ASN A 110 4.04 14.49 -8.60
N GLN A 111 3.68 15.43 -7.72
CA GLN A 111 4.22 16.79 -7.78
C GLN A 111 5.70 16.86 -7.42
N ALA A 112 6.21 15.97 -6.58
CA ALA A 112 7.59 16.03 -6.07
C ALA A 112 8.41 14.76 -6.37
N PHE A 113 7.77 13.69 -6.83
CA PHE A 113 8.39 12.38 -6.98
C PHE A 113 7.97 11.69 -8.28
N ASN A 114 8.85 10.86 -8.80
CA ASN A 114 8.43 9.76 -9.67
C ASN A 114 7.83 8.68 -8.76
N VAL A 115 6.58 8.25 -8.96
CA VAL A 115 5.89 7.36 -8.00
C VAL A 115 5.45 6.06 -8.66
N LEU A 116 5.80 4.94 -8.02
CA LEU A 116 5.38 3.59 -8.36
C LEU A 116 4.37 3.08 -7.34
N TRP A 117 3.15 2.77 -7.77
CA TRP A 117 2.18 2.01 -6.97
C TRP A 117 2.21 0.55 -7.41
N ILE A 118 2.48 -0.34 -6.46
CA ILE A 118 2.71 -1.76 -6.73
C ILE A 118 1.59 -2.59 -6.14
N ASP A 119 1.10 -3.55 -6.92
CA ASP A 119 0.27 -4.63 -6.41
C ASP A 119 1.16 -5.77 -5.91
N GLU A 120 1.17 -6.00 -4.60
CA GLU A 120 1.95 -7.08 -3.99
C GLU A 120 1.27 -7.62 -2.71
N PRO A 121 1.36 -8.93 -2.42
CA PRO A 121 2.00 -9.99 -3.21
C PRO A 121 1.19 -10.42 -4.46
N ALA A 122 1.61 -11.50 -5.14
CA ALA A 122 0.82 -12.05 -6.25
C ALA A 122 -0.55 -12.52 -5.76
N GLY A 123 -1.57 -12.35 -6.60
CA GLY A 123 -2.98 -12.51 -6.24
C GLY A 123 -3.63 -11.23 -5.71
N VAL A 124 -2.85 -10.18 -5.44
CA VAL A 124 -3.37 -8.84 -5.12
C VAL A 124 -3.56 -8.04 -6.40
N GLY A 125 -4.72 -7.38 -6.54
CA GLY A 125 -5.03 -6.52 -7.69
C GLY A 125 -4.76 -7.23 -9.01
N PHE A 126 -3.90 -6.64 -9.83
CA PHE A 126 -3.55 -7.18 -11.14
C PHE A 126 -2.35 -8.12 -11.15
N SER A 127 -1.68 -8.32 -10.01
CA SER A 127 -0.48 -9.17 -9.90
C SER A 127 -0.79 -10.66 -9.96
N THR A 128 0.02 -11.41 -10.71
CA THR A 128 -0.25 -12.82 -11.05
C THR A 128 0.84 -13.76 -10.54
N GLY A 129 0.46 -15.01 -10.27
CA GLY A 129 1.38 -16.09 -9.87
C GLY A 129 1.09 -16.63 -8.47
N THR A 130 2.00 -17.42 -7.92
CA THR A 130 1.85 -18.00 -6.58
C THR A 130 1.95 -16.93 -5.50
N THR A 131 0.91 -16.78 -4.69
CA THR A 131 0.89 -15.89 -3.54
C THR A 131 1.89 -16.34 -2.47
N VAL A 132 2.68 -15.40 -1.98
CA VAL A 132 3.61 -15.59 -0.86
C VAL A 132 3.19 -14.70 0.30
N THR A 133 3.15 -15.25 1.51
CA THR A 133 2.65 -14.55 2.70
C THR A 133 3.75 -14.15 3.67
N ASP A 134 4.91 -14.81 3.61
CA ASP A 134 6.02 -14.50 4.50
C ASP A 134 6.77 -13.22 4.07
N ALA A 135 7.09 -12.38 5.06
CA ALA A 135 7.75 -11.11 4.83
C ALA A 135 9.16 -11.23 4.19
N PRO A 136 10.00 -12.24 4.50
CA PRO A 136 11.29 -12.42 3.82
C PRO A 136 11.15 -12.64 2.31
N THR A 137 10.25 -13.51 1.86
CA THR A 137 10.04 -13.79 0.42
C THR A 137 9.44 -12.59 -0.28
N ARG A 138 8.44 -11.93 0.32
CA ARG A 138 7.90 -10.64 -0.19
C ARG A 138 8.99 -9.59 -0.35
N ALA A 139 9.89 -9.46 0.63
CA ALA A 139 10.99 -8.53 0.55
C ALA A 139 12.00 -8.87 -0.56
N ALA A 140 12.29 -10.15 -0.78
CA ALA A 140 13.13 -10.61 -1.88
C ALA A 140 12.49 -10.32 -3.25
N TYR A 141 11.17 -10.53 -3.38
CA TYR A 141 10.42 -10.22 -4.60
C TYR A 141 10.36 -8.72 -4.87
N MET A 142 10.15 -7.88 -3.86
CA MET A 142 10.20 -6.42 -4.01
C MET A 142 11.61 -5.91 -4.36
N ARG A 143 12.67 -6.51 -3.82
CA ARG A 143 14.04 -6.24 -4.28
C ARG A 143 14.19 -6.61 -5.76
N ASN A 144 13.73 -7.79 -6.18
CA ASN A 144 13.82 -8.23 -7.57
C ASN A 144 12.99 -7.33 -8.50
N PHE A 145 11.80 -6.92 -8.08
CA PHE A 145 10.98 -5.91 -8.75
C PHE A 145 11.80 -4.66 -9.03
N THR A 146 12.41 -4.10 -7.98
CA THR A 146 13.17 -2.85 -8.03
C THR A 146 14.37 -2.94 -8.98
N ILE A 147 15.13 -4.03 -8.87
CA ILE A 147 16.26 -4.31 -9.78
C ILE A 147 15.77 -4.37 -11.22
N ASN A 148 14.70 -5.12 -11.49
CA ASN A 148 14.22 -5.36 -12.84
C ASN A 148 13.51 -4.13 -13.44
N PHE A 149 12.84 -3.32 -12.62
CA PHE A 149 12.28 -2.04 -13.02
C PHE A 149 13.40 -1.08 -13.45
N PHE A 150 14.43 -0.88 -12.62
CA PHE A 150 15.55 0.02 -12.97
C PHE A 150 16.50 -0.50 -14.03
N LYS A 151 16.43 -1.79 -14.40
CA LYS A 151 17.06 -2.28 -15.65
C LYS A 151 16.33 -1.75 -16.88
N LYS A 152 14.99 -1.67 -16.83
CA LYS A 152 14.16 -1.14 -17.92
C LYS A 152 14.16 0.38 -17.96
N PHE A 153 14.12 1.02 -16.79
CA PHE A 153 14.05 2.46 -16.63
C PHE A 153 15.21 3.00 -15.77
N PRO A 154 16.45 2.90 -16.27
CA PRO A 154 17.66 3.22 -15.50
C PRO A 154 17.79 4.68 -15.08
N GLN A 155 17.06 5.60 -15.71
CA GLN A 155 17.06 7.04 -15.40
C GLN A 155 16.33 7.37 -14.09
N TYR A 156 15.37 6.55 -13.66
CA TYR A 156 14.65 6.77 -12.39
C TYR A 156 15.33 6.11 -11.19
N ASN A 157 16.48 5.46 -11.38
CA ASN A 157 17.30 4.96 -10.28
C ASN A 157 18.13 6.10 -9.67
N HIS A 158 17.42 7.07 -9.09
CA HIS A 158 17.98 8.28 -8.51
C HIS A 158 17.19 8.62 -7.25
N ARG A 159 17.87 8.70 -6.10
CA ARG A 159 17.29 8.98 -4.78
C ARG A 159 16.03 8.16 -4.53
N VAL A 160 16.19 6.85 -4.51
CA VAL A 160 15.08 5.89 -4.37
C VAL A 160 14.64 5.81 -2.91
N TYR A 161 13.33 5.87 -2.67
CA TYR A 161 12.71 5.69 -1.37
C TYR A 161 11.64 4.60 -1.39
N PHE A 162 11.51 3.86 -0.29
CA PHE A 162 10.36 2.98 -0.06
C PHE A 162 9.42 3.61 0.95
N PHE A 163 8.22 3.95 0.48
CA PHE A 163 7.16 4.51 1.30
C PHE A 163 6.03 3.51 1.43
N GLY A 164 5.38 3.45 2.58
CA GLY A 164 4.22 2.58 2.74
C GLY A 164 3.51 2.79 4.06
N SER A 165 2.32 2.19 4.15
CA SER A 165 1.44 2.32 5.31
C SER A 165 1.04 0.97 5.88
N SER A 166 0.38 0.93 7.05
CA SER A 166 -0.16 -0.31 7.66
C SER A 166 0.87 -1.46 7.69
N GLN A 167 0.54 -2.69 7.28
CA GLN A 167 1.47 -3.83 7.38
C GLN A 167 2.68 -3.75 6.42
N ALA A 168 2.79 -2.72 5.57
CA ALA A 168 4.01 -2.47 4.81
C ALA A 168 5.21 -2.25 5.75
N GLY A 169 4.98 -1.81 6.99
CA GLY A 169 6.01 -1.71 8.04
C GLY A 169 6.69 -3.03 8.40
N LEU A 170 6.06 -4.18 8.11
CA LEU A 170 6.65 -5.51 8.32
C LEU A 170 7.58 -5.92 7.15
N VAL A 171 7.39 -5.32 5.97
CA VAL A 171 8.05 -5.71 4.71
C VAL A 171 9.11 -4.70 4.28
N ILE A 172 8.80 -3.41 4.27
CA ILE A 172 9.69 -2.33 3.80
C ILE A 172 11.08 -2.37 4.49
N PRO A 173 11.20 -2.50 5.83
CA PRO A 173 12.51 -2.61 6.47
C PRO A 173 13.32 -3.82 5.98
N LYS A 174 12.66 -4.94 5.65
CA LYS A 174 13.30 -6.13 5.09
C LYS A 174 13.69 -5.92 3.63
N VAL A 175 12.90 -5.16 2.85
CA VAL A 175 13.26 -4.74 1.49
C VAL A 175 14.52 -3.87 1.52
N ALA A 176 14.56 -2.86 2.38
CA ALA A 176 15.71 -1.99 2.54
C ALA A 176 16.97 -2.78 2.90
N LYS A 177 16.88 -3.70 3.87
CA LYS A 177 17.98 -4.61 4.21
C LYS A 177 18.42 -5.46 3.02
N SER A 178 17.47 -6.05 2.30
CA SER A 178 17.73 -6.90 1.12
C SER A 178 18.40 -6.15 -0.03
N ILE A 179 18.04 -4.87 -0.24
CA ILE A 179 18.69 -3.98 -1.21
C ILE A 179 20.09 -3.58 -0.75
N TYR A 180 20.26 -3.28 0.55
CA TYR A 180 21.57 -2.98 1.12
C TYR A 180 22.54 -4.14 0.91
N GLU A 181 22.15 -5.36 1.25
CA GLU A 181 22.94 -6.58 1.03
C GLU A 181 23.25 -6.82 -0.46
N TYR A 182 22.27 -6.54 -1.35
CA TYR A 182 22.49 -6.59 -2.80
C TYR A 182 23.56 -5.58 -3.27
N ASN A 183 23.51 -4.35 -2.75
CA ASN A 183 24.44 -3.27 -3.08
C ASN A 183 25.86 -3.51 -2.54
N GLU A 184 26.02 -4.25 -1.44
CA GLU A 184 27.31 -4.64 -0.86
C GLU A 184 27.97 -5.84 -1.55
N GLY A 185 27.23 -6.56 -2.39
CA GLY A 185 27.76 -7.69 -3.14
C GLY A 185 28.92 -7.28 -4.08
N LYS A 186 29.96 -8.12 -4.16
CA LYS A 186 31.19 -7.88 -4.97
C LYS A 186 30.98 -7.87 -6.50
N SER A 187 29.74 -7.98 -6.98
CA SER A 187 29.44 -8.02 -8.42
C SER A 187 29.46 -6.61 -9.03
N LYS A 188 29.92 -6.46 -10.29
CA LYS A 188 29.87 -5.20 -11.06
C LYS A 188 28.44 -4.76 -11.48
N ARG A 189 27.41 -5.15 -10.73
CA ARG A 189 26.00 -4.84 -11.06
C ARG A 189 25.71 -3.38 -10.71
N LYS A 190 24.77 -2.77 -11.44
CA LYS A 190 24.29 -1.41 -11.12
C LYS A 190 23.57 -1.46 -9.76
N LYS A 191 24.05 -0.67 -8.81
CA LYS A 191 23.45 -0.54 -7.48
C LYS A 191 22.11 0.19 -7.56
N ILE A 192 21.22 -0.10 -6.61
CA ILE A 192 20.01 0.71 -6.41
C ILE A 192 20.40 1.91 -5.53
N ASP A 193 20.08 3.12 -5.96
CA ASP A 193 20.35 4.36 -5.22
C ASP A 193 19.34 4.57 -4.09
N LEU A 194 19.24 3.58 -3.18
CA LEU A 194 18.32 3.62 -2.04
C LEU A 194 18.81 4.63 -1.01
N VAL A 195 17.99 5.66 -0.74
CA VAL A 195 18.29 6.72 0.23
C VAL A 195 17.58 6.50 1.56
N GLY A 196 16.35 5.99 1.55
CA GLY A 196 15.63 5.81 2.80
C GLY A 196 14.26 5.15 2.67
N ILE A 197 13.61 5.04 3.83
CA ILE A 197 12.26 4.52 3.97
C ILE A 197 11.40 5.50 4.76
N ALA A 198 10.10 5.55 4.49
CA ALA A 198 9.12 6.26 5.32
C ALA A 198 7.89 5.38 5.53
N LEU A 199 7.46 5.29 6.79
CA LEU A 199 6.39 4.41 7.23
C LEU A 199 5.27 5.23 7.85
N PHE A 200 4.07 5.15 7.26
CA PHE A 200 2.91 5.96 7.64
C PHE A 200 1.88 5.10 8.38
N ASN A 201 1.67 5.36 9.68
CA ASN A 201 0.73 4.58 10.50
C ASN A 201 0.96 3.06 10.39
N ALA A 202 2.24 2.66 10.29
CA ALA A 202 2.60 1.30 9.93
C ALA A 202 2.72 0.37 11.13
N LEU A 203 2.42 -0.91 10.93
CA LEU A 203 2.71 -1.97 11.89
C LEU A 203 4.18 -2.37 11.75
N VAL A 204 4.97 -2.12 12.78
CA VAL A 204 6.41 -2.43 12.87
C VAL A 204 6.70 -3.35 14.06
N SER A 205 5.95 -3.20 15.16
CA SER A 205 6.05 -4.05 16.34
C SER A 205 4.68 -4.36 16.90
N MET A 206 4.22 -5.60 16.70
CA MET A 206 2.95 -6.05 17.29
C MET A 206 2.97 -5.90 18.81
N ARG A 207 4.04 -6.36 19.45
CA ARG A 207 4.23 -6.30 20.92
C ARG A 207 4.03 -4.88 21.48
N MET A 208 4.64 -3.87 20.87
CA MET A 208 4.56 -2.50 21.38
C MET A 208 3.26 -1.80 20.98
N GLN A 209 2.85 -1.96 19.73
CA GLN A 209 1.72 -1.19 19.20
C GLN A 209 0.39 -1.70 19.75
N TYR A 210 0.17 -3.02 19.81
CA TYR A 210 -1.11 -3.56 20.31
C TYR A 210 -1.29 -3.31 21.81
N ALA A 211 -0.20 -3.25 22.59
CA ALA A 211 -0.25 -2.83 23.99
C ALA A 211 -0.77 -1.39 24.17
N SER A 212 -0.65 -0.53 23.14
CA SER A 212 -1.09 0.86 23.20
C SER A 212 -2.53 1.09 22.72
N LEU A 213 -3.09 0.17 21.94
CA LEU A 213 -4.40 0.34 21.31
C LEU A 213 -5.57 0.50 22.30
N PRO A 214 -5.64 -0.25 23.44
CA PRO A 214 -6.71 -0.06 24.41
C PRO A 214 -6.76 1.37 24.95
N LYS A 215 -5.58 1.93 25.30
CA LYS A 215 -5.50 3.32 25.78
C LYS A 215 -5.92 4.30 24.69
N MET A 216 -5.48 4.08 23.44
CA MET A 216 -5.85 4.93 22.32
C MET A 216 -7.36 4.99 22.08
N ALA A 217 -8.06 3.85 22.20
CA ALA A 217 -9.52 3.78 22.04
C ALA A 217 -10.29 4.39 23.23
N TYR A 218 -9.69 4.35 24.42
CA TYR A 218 -10.30 4.83 25.65
C TYR A 218 -10.09 6.34 25.90
N ASP A 219 -8.86 6.81 25.75
CA ASP A 219 -8.43 8.17 26.09
C ASP A 219 -7.30 8.63 25.15
N SER A 220 -7.69 9.27 24.04
CA SER A 220 -6.77 9.85 23.06
C SER A 220 -7.32 11.14 22.46
N PRO A 221 -7.35 12.25 23.21
CA PRO A 221 -7.76 13.55 22.67
C PRO A 221 -6.95 13.91 21.40
N PRO A 222 -7.58 14.51 20.38
CA PRO A 222 -8.94 15.05 20.36
C PRO A 222 -10.03 14.02 20.02
N ALA A 223 -9.71 12.73 19.86
CA ALA A 223 -10.74 11.73 19.60
C ALA A 223 -11.61 11.53 20.86
N PRO A 224 -12.94 11.38 20.69
CA PRO A 224 -13.81 11.03 21.80
C PRO A 224 -13.49 9.60 22.25
N ARG A 225 -13.76 9.33 23.53
CA ARG A 225 -13.72 7.97 24.08
C ARG A 225 -14.65 7.05 23.28
N ARG A 226 -14.11 5.95 22.75
CA ARG A 226 -14.84 5.00 21.89
C ARG A 226 -15.29 3.74 22.61
N ILE A 227 -14.74 3.46 23.79
CA ILE A 227 -14.99 2.24 24.54
C ILE A 227 -15.36 2.52 25.99
N THR A 228 -16.16 1.63 26.59
CA THR A 228 -16.51 1.68 28.01
C THR A 228 -15.31 1.31 28.89
N GLU A 229 -15.42 1.54 30.21
CA GLU A 229 -14.41 1.08 31.17
C GLU A 229 -14.23 -0.43 31.11
N GLU A 230 -15.33 -1.16 31.08
CA GLU A 230 -15.31 -2.62 31.01
C GLU A 230 -14.60 -3.13 29.75
N GLN A 231 -14.91 -2.54 28.59
CA GLN A 231 -14.23 -2.87 27.33
C GLN A 231 -12.75 -2.56 27.39
N TYR A 232 -12.35 -1.42 27.98
CA TYR A 232 -10.95 -1.06 28.16
C TYR A 232 -10.20 -2.07 29.04
N GLN A 233 -10.77 -2.47 30.18
CA GLN A 233 -10.16 -3.49 31.04
C GLN A 233 -10.02 -4.84 30.32
N LYS A 234 -11.05 -5.27 29.59
CA LYS A 234 -11.00 -6.48 28.76
C LYS A 234 -9.89 -6.41 27.71
N MET A 235 -9.84 -5.31 26.93
CA MET A 235 -8.84 -5.13 25.88
C MET A 235 -7.41 -5.08 26.44
N ASN A 236 -7.21 -4.50 27.64
CA ASN A 236 -5.90 -4.53 28.31
C ASN A 236 -5.46 -5.96 28.67
N LEU A 237 -6.37 -6.81 29.13
CA LEU A 237 -6.06 -8.22 29.41
C LEU A 237 -5.67 -8.98 28.13
N GLU A 238 -6.37 -8.75 27.03
CA GLU A 238 -6.01 -9.35 25.73
C GLU A 238 -4.67 -8.81 25.20
N ALA A 239 -4.41 -7.51 25.40
CA ALA A 239 -3.13 -6.90 25.03
C ALA A 239 -1.95 -7.53 25.79
N LEU A 240 -2.12 -7.93 27.05
CA LEU A 240 -1.09 -8.67 27.80
C LEU A 240 -0.81 -10.03 27.19
N LYS A 241 -1.84 -10.77 26.74
CA LYS A 241 -1.65 -12.05 26.03
C LYS A 241 -0.91 -11.85 24.72
N CYS A 242 -1.30 -10.85 23.93
CA CYS A 242 -0.60 -10.45 22.72
C CYS A 242 0.89 -10.17 22.98
N VAL A 243 1.22 -9.38 24.00
CA VAL A 243 2.61 -9.07 24.37
C VAL A 243 3.40 -10.33 24.69
N ASN A 244 2.81 -11.26 25.44
CA ASN A 244 3.47 -12.52 25.81
C ASN A 244 3.74 -13.40 24.57
N PHE A 245 2.71 -13.70 23.78
CA PHE A 245 2.87 -14.53 22.58
C PHE A 245 3.76 -13.88 21.53
N ALA A 246 3.67 -12.56 21.33
CA ALA A 246 4.57 -11.86 20.42
C ALA A 246 6.04 -11.90 20.89
N THR A 247 6.28 -11.92 22.21
CA THR A 247 7.64 -12.08 22.76
C THR A 247 8.19 -13.47 22.45
N LEU A 248 7.37 -14.51 22.64
CA LEU A 248 7.72 -15.89 22.31
C LEU A 248 8.01 -16.07 20.80
N CYS A 249 7.14 -15.54 19.94
CA CYS A 249 7.36 -15.52 18.49
C CYS A 249 8.70 -14.85 18.13
N ASN A 250 9.01 -13.69 18.73
CA ASN A 250 10.27 -12.96 18.47
C ASN A 250 11.53 -13.71 18.93
N GLN A 251 11.42 -14.62 19.90
CA GLN A 251 12.54 -15.45 20.37
C GLN A 251 12.86 -16.62 19.41
N GLY A 252 12.20 -16.69 18.25
CA GLY A 252 12.44 -17.72 17.24
C GLY A 252 11.72 -19.03 17.54
N GLN A 253 10.65 -18.99 18.32
CA GLN A 253 9.81 -20.17 18.55
C GLN A 253 9.00 -20.53 17.28
N ALA A 254 8.26 -21.64 17.34
CA ALA A 254 7.64 -22.28 16.17
C ALA A 254 6.63 -21.35 15.47
N LYS A 255 6.34 -21.61 14.19
CA LYS A 255 5.32 -20.85 13.42
C LYS A 255 3.99 -20.74 14.18
N ALA A 256 3.58 -21.80 14.88
CA ALA A 256 2.38 -21.82 15.69
C ALA A 256 2.36 -20.76 16.82
N ASP A 257 3.52 -20.39 17.36
CA ASP A 257 3.64 -19.33 18.38
C ASP A 257 3.37 -17.95 17.77
N CYS A 258 3.83 -17.72 16.54
CA CYS A 258 3.56 -16.50 15.80
C CYS A 258 2.10 -16.41 15.31
N ASP A 259 1.50 -17.54 14.92
CA ASP A 259 0.08 -17.59 14.56
C ASP A 259 -0.78 -17.25 15.78
N ARG A 260 -0.50 -17.86 16.95
CA ARG A 260 -1.16 -17.54 18.22
C ARG A 260 -0.96 -16.08 18.66
N ALA A 261 0.23 -15.53 18.43
CA ALA A 261 0.50 -14.13 18.71
C ALA A 261 -0.37 -13.21 17.86
N TYR A 262 -0.51 -13.50 16.57
CA TYR A 262 -1.35 -12.72 15.68
C TYR A 262 -2.82 -12.72 16.14
N GLU A 263 -3.38 -13.89 16.43
CA GLU A 263 -4.76 -14.04 16.93
C GLU A 263 -4.97 -13.26 18.23
N ALA A 264 -4.12 -13.48 19.24
CA ALA A 264 -4.23 -12.80 20.53
C ALA A 264 -4.08 -11.27 20.42
N CYS A 265 -3.29 -10.79 19.46
CA CYS A 265 -3.17 -9.36 19.20
C CYS A 265 -4.46 -8.79 18.61
N GLN A 266 -5.12 -9.46 17.66
CA GLN A 266 -6.39 -8.99 17.12
C GLN A 266 -7.46 -8.81 18.20
N ASP A 267 -7.50 -9.68 19.20
CA ASP A 267 -8.47 -9.62 20.31
C ASP A 267 -8.32 -8.37 21.20
N SER A 268 -7.15 -7.73 21.18
CA SER A 268 -6.88 -6.49 21.92
C SER A 268 -7.30 -5.21 21.19
N THR A 269 -7.88 -5.35 19.99
CA THR A 269 -8.30 -4.22 19.15
C THR A 269 -9.80 -3.97 19.23
N VAL A 270 -10.26 -2.86 18.64
CA VAL A 270 -11.69 -2.58 18.50
C VAL A 270 -12.42 -3.59 17.60
N TYR A 271 -11.72 -4.44 16.85
CA TYR A 271 -12.34 -5.53 16.06
C TYR A 271 -12.98 -6.61 16.92
N SER A 272 -12.51 -6.80 18.15
CA SER A 272 -13.08 -7.80 19.06
C SER A 272 -14.35 -7.31 19.77
N LEU A 273 -14.74 -6.04 19.52
CA LEU A 273 -15.94 -5.46 20.06
C LEU A 273 -17.16 -5.82 19.19
N PRO A 274 -18.37 -5.85 19.79
CA PRO A 274 -19.60 -6.12 19.06
C PRO A 274 -19.77 -5.17 17.86
N LYS A 275 -20.23 -5.71 16.71
CA LYS A 275 -20.33 -4.98 15.43
C LYS A 275 -21.31 -3.81 15.48
N GLU A 276 -22.19 -3.79 16.47
CA GLU A 276 -23.13 -2.70 16.74
C GLU A 276 -22.40 -1.40 17.11
N VAL A 277 -21.12 -1.48 17.49
CA VAL A 277 -20.26 -0.32 17.75
C VAL A 277 -19.52 0.08 16.47
N SER A 278 -20.04 1.08 15.76
CA SER A 278 -19.43 1.59 14.52
C SER A 278 -18.21 2.49 14.80
N ILE A 279 -17.10 1.89 15.21
CA ILE A 279 -15.83 2.60 15.45
C ILE A 279 -14.99 2.59 14.17
N ASN A 280 -14.61 3.77 13.68
CA ASN A 280 -13.59 3.88 12.64
C ASN A 280 -12.20 3.72 13.27
N MET A 281 -11.60 2.55 13.09
CA MET A 281 -10.25 2.28 13.61
C MET A 281 -9.13 3.06 12.92
N TYR A 282 -9.40 3.59 11.71
CA TYR A 282 -8.44 4.40 10.96
C TYR A 282 -8.50 5.87 11.36
N ASP A 283 -9.63 6.31 11.94
CA ASP A 283 -9.82 7.64 12.51
C ASP A 283 -10.83 7.60 13.67
N LEU A 284 -10.33 7.56 14.90
CA LEU A 284 -11.18 7.52 16.10
C LEU A 284 -12.03 8.77 16.30
N ARG A 285 -11.95 9.82 15.46
CA ARG A 285 -12.87 10.97 15.48
C ARG A 285 -14.14 10.70 14.71
N GLU A 286 -14.13 9.70 13.84
CA GLU A 286 -15.23 9.35 12.94
C GLU A 286 -15.94 8.04 13.36
N VAL A 287 -17.09 7.80 12.75
CA VAL A 287 -17.84 6.53 12.81
C VAL A 287 -18.05 6.04 11.38
N CYS A 288 -18.09 4.72 11.17
CA CYS A 288 -18.19 4.19 9.81
C CYS A 288 -19.63 4.31 9.29
N GLN A 289 -19.78 4.72 8.03
CA GLN A 289 -21.10 4.79 7.41
C GLN A 289 -21.70 3.37 7.30
N ASN A 290 -23.01 3.24 7.55
CA ASN A 290 -23.76 1.97 7.51
C ASN A 290 -23.35 0.89 8.53
N GLN A 291 -22.67 1.25 9.62
CA GLN A 291 -22.34 0.34 10.74
C GLN A 291 -21.54 -0.92 10.35
N GLN A 292 -20.90 -0.95 9.19
CA GLN A 292 -20.04 -2.07 8.81
C GLN A 292 -18.57 -1.75 9.10
N PRO A 293 -17.89 -2.52 9.97
CA PRO A 293 -16.48 -2.31 10.32
C PRO A 293 -15.54 -2.34 9.10
N ASP A 294 -15.92 -3.05 8.05
CA ASP A 294 -15.11 -3.22 6.83
C ASP A 294 -15.21 -2.02 5.86
N TYR A 295 -16.13 -1.07 6.09
CA TYR A 295 -16.51 -0.01 5.13
C TYR A 295 -16.15 1.41 5.58
N CYS A 296 -15.19 1.57 6.49
CA CYS A 296 -14.74 2.91 6.90
C CYS A 296 -13.94 3.63 5.79
N ARG A 297 -13.59 2.93 4.70
CA ARG A 297 -12.88 3.47 3.53
C ARG A 297 -13.51 2.96 2.23
N PRO A 298 -13.34 3.70 1.11
CA PRO A 298 -14.01 3.40 -0.15
C PRO A 298 -13.36 2.26 -0.96
N TYR A 299 -12.88 1.21 -0.30
CA TYR A 299 -12.13 0.13 -0.97
C TYR A 299 -13.00 -0.64 -1.96
N ALA A 300 -14.24 -0.96 -1.59
CA ALA A 300 -15.20 -1.63 -2.48
C ALA A 300 -15.53 -0.79 -3.73
N GLN A 301 -15.62 0.53 -3.60
CA GLN A 301 -15.84 1.43 -4.72
C GLN A 301 -14.61 1.48 -5.64
N VAL A 302 -13.40 1.47 -5.07
CA VAL A 302 -12.17 1.38 -5.88
C VAL A 302 -12.10 0.05 -6.61
N GLU A 303 -12.38 -1.07 -5.95
CA GLU A 303 -12.42 -2.38 -6.60
C GLU A 303 -13.46 -2.42 -7.72
N THR A 304 -14.67 -1.92 -7.47
CA THR A 304 -15.73 -1.83 -8.47
C THR A 304 -15.29 -1.00 -9.67
N PHE A 305 -14.64 0.15 -9.41
CA PHE A 305 -14.13 1.03 -10.46
C PHE A 305 -13.05 0.36 -11.30
N LEU A 306 -12.12 -0.35 -10.66
CA LEU A 306 -11.01 -1.04 -11.34
C LEU A 306 -11.45 -2.28 -12.12
N ASN A 307 -12.57 -2.90 -11.74
CA ASN A 307 -13.15 -4.07 -12.39
C ASN A 307 -14.14 -3.72 -13.52
N ARG A 308 -14.29 -2.44 -13.86
CA ARG A 308 -15.12 -2.07 -15.01
C ARG A 308 -14.53 -2.66 -16.30
N ALA A 309 -15.43 -3.14 -17.15
CA ALA A 309 -15.10 -3.89 -18.36
C ALA A 309 -14.51 -3.04 -19.48
N ASP A 310 -14.76 -1.73 -19.40
CA ASP A 310 -14.31 -0.81 -20.42
C ASP A 310 -12.77 -0.70 -20.36
#